data_AF-A0A9X5SCW2-F1
#
_entry.id   AF-A0A9X5SCW2-F1
#
_cell.length_a   1.000
_cell.length_b   1.000
_cell.length_c   1.000
_cell.angle_alpha   90.00
_cell.angle_beta   90.00
_cell.angle_gamma   90.00
#
_symmetry.space_group_name_H-M   'P 1'
#
loop_
_entity.id
_entity.type
_entity.pdbx_description
1 polymer ?
#
loop_
_entity_poly.entity_id
_entity_poly.type
_entity_poly.pdbx_seq_one_letter_code
_entity_poly.pdbx_strand_id
1 'polypeptide(L)'
;MGNVAFVIDHKWAIISILVVLIILCWVLFGKKWSNVLKVFCAGTFSIVILDILFNWFEFYSKDSIDTLSAGFWNFIILIVSAPVAFVIWHFRDENNRQQIENQRKDINLKEFQKLSEWVSGAHLPEIKTVSKTTQKSSSKDGAEITEQTMEQSEEYAKKPNAAHFDTFSKRDGAVALQISAIYNLLPFFRGDYGESFRRPAFNLLKSAWQAMQQDSLKKFENIGLHYERVEIIRKLRKSAESPMGVALTHVLLSLNRNNTKLNLRDFPEMLPNICLAGMNFSLSVVSKTARDLSDLNLDGADFRGAILDQVKFQNSQLCKANFQNAQLFESNLQTANLKWARLDNAYLWAVDMEGTKLTAAYLNNAKLFKCKLNWRQLKTSRNLLFAKITVYDFIKKIYPDWKTENDFMWKGLAKSEKRKVMQRFCDETNLI
;
A
#
# COMPACT_ATOMS: atom_id res chain seq x y z
N MET A 1 10.58 -61.43 -47.90
CA MET A 1 10.44 -60.00 -47.53
C MET A 1 9.89 -59.77 -46.11
N GLY A 2 9.99 -60.73 -45.18
CA GLY A 2 9.31 -60.63 -43.86
C GLY A 2 10.15 -60.24 -42.64
N ASN A 3 11.48 -60.09 -42.73
CA ASN A 3 12.35 -59.95 -41.54
C ASN A 3 13.09 -58.61 -41.41
N VAL A 4 12.97 -57.71 -42.37
CA VAL A 4 13.70 -56.42 -42.34
C VAL A 4 12.93 -55.35 -41.56
N ALA A 5 11.60 -55.37 -41.60
CA ALA A 5 10.76 -54.41 -40.88
C ALA A 5 10.79 -54.62 -39.35
N PHE A 6 10.79 -55.86 -38.88
CA PHE A 6 10.77 -56.19 -37.44
C PHE A 6 12.07 -55.84 -36.70
N VAL A 7 13.21 -55.96 -37.38
CA VAL A 7 14.54 -55.61 -36.83
C VAL A 7 14.74 -54.09 -36.78
N ILE A 8 14.10 -53.34 -37.67
CA ILE A 8 14.13 -51.86 -37.65
C ILE A 8 13.30 -51.33 -36.47
N ASP A 9 12.18 -51.96 -36.13
CA ASP A 9 11.31 -51.54 -35.03
C ASP A 9 11.97 -51.69 -33.64
N HIS A 10 12.68 -52.81 -33.41
CA HIS A 10 13.42 -53.04 -32.16
C HIS A 10 14.61 -52.08 -31.98
N LYS A 11 15.23 -51.62 -33.08
CA LYS A 11 16.36 -50.68 -33.07
C LYS A 11 15.96 -49.30 -32.53
N TRP A 12 14.81 -48.79 -32.94
CA TRP A 12 14.30 -47.49 -32.48
C TRP A 12 13.70 -47.56 -31.06
N ALA A 13 13.17 -48.72 -30.65
CA ALA A 13 12.68 -48.95 -29.30
C ALA A 13 13.81 -48.90 -28.26
N ILE A 14 14.96 -49.50 -28.54
CA ILE A 14 16.12 -49.50 -27.61
C ILE A 14 16.71 -48.09 -27.47
N ILE A 15 16.88 -47.37 -28.59
CA ILE A 15 17.34 -45.98 -28.56
C ILE A 15 16.35 -45.11 -27.78
N SER A 16 15.04 -45.30 -27.97
CA SER A 16 14.02 -44.60 -27.19
C SER A 16 14.08 -44.93 -25.70
N ILE A 17 14.31 -46.19 -25.33
CA ILE A 17 14.47 -46.61 -23.92
C ILE A 17 15.73 -46.00 -23.30
N LEU A 18 16.84 -45.95 -24.03
CA LEU A 18 18.09 -45.31 -23.59
C LEU A 18 17.90 -43.80 -23.37
N VAL A 19 17.22 -43.12 -24.30
CA VAL A 19 16.87 -41.70 -24.17
C VAL A 19 15.92 -41.47 -22.99
N VAL A 20 14.94 -42.34 -22.79
CA VAL A 20 14.01 -42.28 -21.65
C VAL A 20 14.72 -42.54 -20.32
N LEU A 21 15.69 -43.46 -20.26
CA LEU A 21 16.53 -43.71 -19.08
C LEU A 21 17.45 -42.53 -18.77
N ILE A 22 18.01 -41.86 -19.78
CA ILE A 22 18.77 -40.61 -19.62
C ILE A 22 17.90 -39.54 -18.97
N ILE A 23 16.67 -39.36 -19.47
CA ILE A 23 15.71 -38.38 -18.96
C ILE A 23 15.24 -38.75 -17.54
N LEU A 24 14.94 -40.03 -17.27
CA LEU A 24 14.51 -40.52 -15.95
C LEU A 24 15.61 -40.42 -14.90
N CYS A 25 16.86 -40.78 -15.23
CA CYS A 25 18.00 -40.56 -14.36
C CYS A 25 18.14 -39.06 -14.03
N TRP A 26 17.97 -38.17 -15.00
CA TRP A 26 17.98 -36.72 -14.78
C TRP A 26 16.88 -36.25 -13.81
N VAL A 27 15.66 -36.77 -13.97
CA VAL A 27 14.53 -36.51 -13.07
C VAL A 27 14.83 -37.01 -11.64
N LEU A 28 15.58 -38.11 -11.50
CA LEU A 28 15.99 -38.68 -10.21
C LEU A 28 17.16 -37.92 -9.56
N PHE A 29 18.00 -37.21 -10.34
CA PHE A 29 19.04 -36.32 -9.84
C PHE A 29 18.44 -35.01 -9.29
N GLY A 30 17.69 -35.13 -8.20
CA GLY A 30 17.10 -34.00 -7.48
C GLY A 30 18.15 -33.03 -6.92
N LYS A 31 17.67 -31.93 -6.32
CA LYS A 31 18.44 -30.81 -5.74
C LYS A 31 19.57 -31.17 -4.75
N LYS A 32 19.70 -32.43 -4.30
CA LYS A 32 20.61 -32.85 -3.21
C LYS A 32 22.06 -33.15 -3.63
N TRP A 33 22.36 -33.29 -4.93
CA TRP A 33 23.70 -33.69 -5.40
C TRP A 33 24.57 -32.47 -5.74
N SER A 34 25.87 -32.51 -5.37
CA SER A 34 26.83 -31.47 -5.74
C SER A 34 27.08 -31.45 -7.26
N ASN A 35 27.45 -30.29 -7.80
CA ASN A 35 27.68 -30.14 -9.24
C ASN A 35 28.78 -31.08 -9.75
N VAL A 36 29.83 -31.29 -8.94
CA VAL A 36 30.91 -32.25 -9.25
C VAL A 36 30.38 -33.67 -9.37
N LEU A 37 29.52 -34.08 -8.44
CA LEU A 37 28.96 -35.43 -8.41
C LEU A 37 28.04 -35.69 -9.63
N LYS A 38 27.30 -34.66 -10.07
CA LYS A 38 26.47 -34.72 -11.29
C LYS A 38 27.32 -34.87 -12.56
N VAL A 39 28.44 -34.15 -12.70
CA VAL A 39 29.37 -34.33 -13.83
C VAL A 39 29.98 -35.72 -13.83
N PHE A 40 30.43 -36.19 -12.66
CA PHE A 40 31.03 -37.51 -12.52
C PHE A 40 30.04 -38.61 -12.91
N CYS A 41 28.79 -38.54 -12.43
CA CYS A 41 27.74 -39.49 -12.82
C CYS A 41 27.44 -39.45 -14.32
N ALA A 42 27.38 -38.26 -14.93
CA ALA A 42 27.19 -38.16 -16.37
C ALA A 42 28.34 -38.78 -17.17
N GLY A 43 29.58 -38.63 -16.69
CA GLY A 43 30.75 -39.33 -17.25
C GLY A 43 30.63 -40.85 -17.13
N THR A 44 30.24 -41.38 -15.98
CA THR A 44 30.00 -42.83 -15.81
C THR A 44 28.88 -43.33 -16.72
N PHE A 45 27.85 -42.52 -16.94
CA PHE A 45 26.73 -42.87 -17.81
C PHE A 45 27.14 -42.89 -19.29
N SER A 46 27.98 -41.93 -19.72
CA SER A 46 28.59 -41.95 -21.06
C SER A 46 29.39 -43.23 -21.32
N ILE A 47 30.11 -43.74 -20.31
CA ILE A 47 30.85 -45.01 -20.41
C ILE A 47 29.88 -46.20 -20.56
N VAL A 48 28.80 -46.24 -19.79
CA VAL A 48 27.77 -47.29 -19.91
C VAL A 48 27.09 -47.26 -21.27
N ILE A 49 26.77 -46.08 -21.81
CA ILE A 49 26.26 -45.95 -23.18
C ILE A 49 27.25 -46.52 -24.19
N LEU A 50 28.53 -46.16 -24.07
CA LEU A 50 29.57 -46.64 -24.99
C LEU A 50 29.66 -48.17 -24.97
N ASP A 51 29.66 -48.77 -23.78
CA ASP A 51 29.71 -50.22 -23.59
C ASP A 51 28.47 -50.93 -24.16
N ILE A 52 27.27 -50.38 -23.96
CA ILE A 52 26.03 -50.90 -24.55
C ILE A 52 26.09 -50.83 -26.08
N LEU A 53 26.56 -49.72 -26.65
CA LEU A 53 26.69 -49.55 -28.10
C LEU A 53 27.71 -50.53 -28.70
N PHE A 54 28.83 -50.78 -28.01
CA PHE A 54 29.87 -51.71 -28.45
C PHE A 54 29.38 -53.16 -28.42
N ASN A 55 28.81 -53.61 -27.31
CA ASN A 55 28.23 -54.95 -27.17
C ASN A 55 27.10 -55.19 -28.18
N TRP A 56 26.28 -54.17 -28.42
CA TRP A 56 25.22 -54.23 -29.42
C TRP A 56 25.78 -54.34 -30.85
N PHE A 57 26.87 -53.64 -31.15
CA PHE A 57 27.54 -53.72 -32.44
C PHE A 57 28.14 -55.11 -32.69
N GLU A 58 28.88 -55.67 -31.73
CA GLU A 58 29.46 -57.02 -31.85
C GLU A 58 28.39 -58.11 -32.03
N PHE A 59 27.23 -57.96 -31.39
CA PHE A 59 26.16 -58.95 -31.47
C PHE A 59 25.41 -58.94 -32.81
N TYR A 60 25.27 -57.76 -33.45
CA TYR A 60 24.46 -57.61 -34.67
C TYR A 60 25.27 -57.41 -35.97
N SER A 61 26.53 -57.00 -35.89
CA SER A 61 27.38 -56.77 -37.06
C SER A 61 28.23 -58.00 -37.38
N LYS A 62 28.25 -58.43 -38.65
CA LYS A 62 29.23 -59.40 -39.17
C LYS A 62 30.55 -58.74 -39.61
N ASP A 63 30.58 -57.42 -39.66
CA ASP A 63 31.72 -56.63 -40.10
C ASP A 63 32.66 -56.32 -38.93
N SER A 64 33.97 -56.44 -39.15
CA SER A 64 34.98 -56.06 -38.15
C SER A 64 34.94 -54.56 -37.91
N ILE A 65 35.08 -54.15 -36.64
CA ILE A 65 35.05 -52.75 -36.17
C ILE A 65 35.96 -51.82 -37.02
N ASP A 66 37.06 -52.35 -37.56
CA ASP A 66 38.01 -51.63 -38.42
C ASP A 66 37.46 -51.21 -39.80
N THR A 67 36.29 -51.71 -40.20
CA THR A 67 35.67 -51.41 -41.52
C THR A 67 34.57 -50.34 -41.45
N LEU A 68 34.28 -49.81 -40.26
CA LEU A 68 33.24 -48.80 -40.04
C LEU A 68 33.61 -47.46 -40.68
N SER A 69 32.62 -46.82 -41.33
CA SER A 69 32.81 -45.49 -41.90
C SER A 69 33.08 -44.44 -40.82
N ALA A 70 33.86 -43.41 -41.16
CA ALA A 70 34.11 -42.28 -40.27
C ALA A 70 32.81 -41.61 -39.78
N GLY A 71 31.75 -41.64 -40.60
CA GLY A 71 30.43 -41.12 -40.23
C GLY A 71 29.77 -41.87 -39.06
N PHE A 72 29.96 -43.19 -38.98
CA PHE A 72 29.45 -44.00 -37.88
C PHE A 72 30.17 -43.69 -36.56
N TRP A 73 31.50 -43.58 -36.59
CA TRP A 73 32.29 -43.18 -35.43
C TRP A 73 31.91 -41.79 -34.92
N ASN A 74 31.69 -40.83 -35.82
CA ASN A 74 31.20 -39.50 -35.46
C ASN A 74 29.84 -39.55 -34.77
N PHE A 75 28.93 -40.42 -35.23
CA PHE A 75 27.62 -40.59 -34.63
C PHE A 75 27.70 -41.17 -33.19
N ILE A 76 28.54 -42.18 -32.97
CA ILE A 76 28.78 -42.73 -31.62
C ILE A 76 29.39 -41.69 -30.69
N ILE A 77 30.39 -40.93 -31.14
CA ILE A 77 31.00 -39.86 -30.35
C ILE A 77 29.95 -38.84 -29.92
N LEU A 78 29.01 -38.48 -30.81
CA LEU A 78 27.95 -37.53 -30.52
C LEU A 78 26.99 -38.05 -29.44
N ILE A 79 26.59 -39.33 -29.53
CA ILE A 79 25.71 -39.95 -28.52
C ILE A 79 26.41 -40.08 -27.17
N VAL A 80 27.66 -40.56 -27.15
CA VAL A 80 28.42 -40.80 -25.93
C VAL A 80 28.79 -39.48 -25.23
N SER A 81 29.06 -38.41 -25.98
CA SER A 81 29.38 -37.10 -25.40
C SER A 81 28.16 -36.29 -24.94
N ALA A 82 26.96 -36.60 -25.45
CA ALA A 82 25.74 -35.84 -25.18
C ALA A 82 25.39 -35.67 -23.68
N PRO A 83 25.51 -36.69 -22.80
CA PRO A 83 25.19 -36.53 -21.38
C PRO A 83 26.09 -35.49 -20.68
N VAL A 84 27.40 -35.57 -20.92
CA VAL A 84 28.37 -34.64 -20.32
C VAL A 84 28.20 -33.23 -20.89
N ALA A 85 28.03 -33.11 -22.21
CA ALA A 85 27.80 -31.83 -22.88
C ALA A 85 26.52 -31.15 -22.35
N PHE A 86 25.44 -31.91 -22.15
CA PHE A 86 24.19 -31.41 -21.59
C PHE A 86 24.34 -30.90 -20.16
N VAL A 87 25.07 -31.62 -19.29
CA VAL A 87 25.34 -31.18 -17.90
C VAL A 87 26.10 -29.86 -17.88
N ILE A 88 27.15 -29.75 -18.69
CA ILE A 88 27.97 -28.52 -18.78
C ILE A 88 27.10 -27.36 -19.28
N TRP A 89 26.31 -27.59 -20.32
CA TRP A 89 25.39 -26.60 -20.85
C TRP A 89 24.36 -26.17 -19.80
N HIS A 90 23.73 -27.11 -19.10
CA HIS A 90 22.75 -26.82 -18.06
C HIS A 90 23.36 -26.00 -16.91
N PHE A 91 24.56 -26.33 -16.44
CA PHE A 91 25.23 -25.53 -15.40
C PHE A 91 25.60 -24.14 -15.87
N ARG A 92 26.09 -24.01 -17.11
CA ARG A 92 26.35 -22.72 -17.71
C ARG A 92 25.07 -21.89 -17.79
N ASP A 93 23.97 -22.48 -18.24
CA ASP A 93 22.68 -21.80 -18.39
C ASP A 93 22.08 -21.40 -17.04
N GLU A 94 22.15 -22.29 -16.03
CA GLU A 94 21.71 -21.99 -14.66
C GLU A 94 22.54 -20.89 -14.01
N ASN A 95 23.87 -20.94 -14.13
CA ASN A 95 24.74 -19.89 -13.58
C ASN A 95 24.53 -18.55 -14.31
N ASN A 96 24.35 -18.57 -15.63
CA ASN A 96 23.98 -17.39 -16.41
C ASN A 96 22.64 -16.81 -15.94
N ARG A 97 21.61 -17.65 -15.73
CA ARG A 97 20.32 -17.22 -15.18
C ARG A 97 20.49 -16.57 -13.81
N GLN A 98 21.26 -17.18 -12.91
CA GLN A 98 21.53 -16.62 -11.58
C GLN A 98 22.28 -15.28 -11.65
N GLN A 99 23.27 -15.16 -12.54
CA GLN A 99 23.99 -13.90 -12.76
C GLN A 99 23.05 -12.80 -13.27
N ILE A 100 22.19 -13.10 -14.26
CA ILE A 100 21.22 -12.15 -14.80
C ILE A 100 20.21 -11.73 -13.71
N GLU A 101 19.73 -12.67 -12.89
CA GLU A 101 18.83 -12.36 -11.78
C GLU A 101 19.49 -11.48 -10.72
N ASN A 102 20.74 -11.74 -10.36
CA ASN A 102 21.49 -10.93 -9.41
C ASN A 102 21.74 -9.52 -9.96
N GLN A 103 22.11 -9.38 -11.24
CA GLN A 103 22.25 -8.08 -11.89
C GLN A 103 20.95 -7.29 -11.89
N ARG A 104 19.80 -7.94 -12.15
CA ARG A 104 18.48 -7.28 -12.07
C ARG A 104 18.17 -6.79 -10.67
N LYS A 105 18.46 -7.61 -9.63
CA LYS A 105 18.28 -7.20 -8.23
C LYS A 105 19.15 -5.99 -7.87
N ASP A 106 20.40 -5.97 -8.32
CA ASP A 106 21.31 -4.85 -8.08
C ASP A 106 20.85 -3.56 -8.77
N ILE A 107 20.34 -3.66 -9.99
CA ILE A 107 19.76 -2.51 -10.71
C ILE A 107 18.55 -1.98 -9.96
N ASN A 108 17.59 -2.86 -9.62
CA ASN A 108 16.39 -2.48 -8.87
C ASN A 108 16.73 -1.85 -7.51
N LEU A 109 17.74 -2.37 -6.82
CA LEU A 109 18.21 -1.82 -5.55
C LEU A 109 18.78 -0.40 -5.72
N LYS A 110 19.62 -0.17 -6.74
CA LYS A 110 20.18 1.15 -7.04
C LYS A 110 19.09 2.14 -7.43
N GLU A 111 18.13 1.72 -8.24
CA GLU A 111 16.97 2.54 -8.60
C GLU A 111 16.15 2.90 -7.35
N PHE A 112 15.84 1.90 -6.50
CA PHE A 112 15.12 2.14 -5.26
C PHE A 112 15.84 3.12 -4.33
N GLN A 113 17.16 2.98 -4.16
CA GLN A 113 17.97 3.90 -3.36
C GLN A 113 17.86 5.34 -3.88
N LYS A 114 18.01 5.53 -5.19
CA LYS A 114 17.91 6.85 -5.82
C LYS A 114 16.52 7.45 -5.70
N LEU A 115 15.47 6.65 -5.89
CA LEU A 115 14.08 7.08 -5.65
C LEU A 115 13.88 7.47 -4.19
N SER A 116 14.44 6.71 -3.24
CA SER A 116 14.36 7.02 -1.82
C SER A 116 14.99 8.37 -1.47
N GLU A 117 16.17 8.68 -2.02
CA GLU A 117 16.83 9.98 -1.84
C GLU A 117 15.98 11.15 -2.36
N TRP A 118 15.35 10.97 -3.53
CA TRP A 118 14.47 11.99 -4.09
C TRP A 118 13.21 12.16 -3.25
N VAL A 119 12.52 11.08 -2.90
CA VAL A 119 11.29 11.18 -2.09
C VAL A 119 11.56 11.79 -0.71
N SER A 120 12.72 11.52 -0.09
CA SER A 120 13.08 12.16 1.18
C SER A 120 13.42 13.65 1.05
N GLY A 121 13.62 14.15 -0.18
CA GLY A 121 13.99 15.53 -0.44
C GLY A 121 15.44 15.86 -0.12
N ALA A 122 16.32 14.85 -0.06
CA ALA A 122 17.75 15.05 0.23
C ALA A 122 18.45 15.90 -0.85
N HIS A 123 17.89 15.98 -2.05
CA HIS A 123 18.39 16.81 -3.15
C HIS A 123 17.90 18.26 -3.10
N LEU A 124 16.99 18.63 -2.19
CA LEU A 124 16.51 20.00 -2.06
C LEU A 124 17.63 20.86 -1.46
N PRO A 125 17.93 22.05 -2.03
CA PRO A 125 18.91 22.95 -1.45
C PRO A 125 18.45 23.41 -0.07
N GLU A 126 19.33 23.32 0.94
CA GLU A 126 19.05 23.82 2.27
C GLU A 126 18.77 25.32 2.24
N ILE A 127 17.65 25.74 2.82
CA ILE A 127 17.31 27.15 2.98
C ILE A 127 18.22 27.71 4.08
N LYS A 128 19.25 28.48 3.71
CA LYS A 128 20.02 29.26 4.68
C LYS A 128 19.18 30.45 5.15
N THR A 129 18.94 30.54 6.46
CA THR A 129 18.43 31.77 7.10
C THR A 129 19.57 32.78 7.08
N VAL A 130 19.44 33.86 6.28
CA VAL A 130 20.54 34.80 6.03
C VAL A 130 20.59 35.92 7.08
N SER A 131 19.46 36.29 7.69
CA SER A 131 19.47 37.27 8.79
C SER A 131 18.26 37.15 9.71
N LYS A 132 18.53 37.32 11.01
CA LYS A 132 17.54 37.70 12.02
C LYS A 132 17.77 39.18 12.32
N THR A 133 16.85 40.04 11.92
CA THR A 133 16.89 41.44 12.31
C THR A 133 15.87 41.66 13.42
N THR A 134 16.36 41.85 14.64
CA THR A 134 15.52 42.20 15.79
C THR A 134 15.39 43.72 15.83
N GLN A 135 14.23 44.25 15.46
CA GLN A 135 13.94 45.67 15.72
C GLN A 135 13.39 45.82 17.13
N LYS A 136 14.11 46.60 17.95
CA LYS A 136 13.62 47.09 19.23
C LYS A 136 13.12 48.51 19.04
N SER A 137 11.82 48.71 19.02
CA SER A 137 11.24 50.04 19.19
C SER A 137 11.05 50.30 20.69
N SER A 138 11.47 51.48 21.14
CA SER A 138 11.10 52.02 22.45
C SER A 138 10.09 53.15 22.22
N SER A 139 8.93 53.05 22.86
CA SER A 139 8.01 54.18 22.98
C SER A 139 8.57 55.14 24.05
N LYS A 140 8.40 56.45 23.85
CA LYS A 140 8.92 57.50 24.75
C LYS A 140 8.21 57.60 26.09
N ASP A 141 7.20 56.77 26.37
CA ASP A 141 6.61 56.62 27.69
C ASP A 141 6.80 55.18 28.14
N GLY A 142 7.54 55.00 29.23
CA GLY A 142 8.05 53.71 29.68
C GLY A 142 6.94 52.71 30.02
N ALA A 143 6.57 51.86 29.06
CA ALA A 143 6.18 50.47 29.24
C ALA A 143 6.09 49.78 27.87
N GLU A 144 6.52 48.52 27.82
CA GLU A 144 6.58 47.60 26.68
C GLU A 144 7.65 47.87 25.60
N ILE A 145 8.69 47.03 25.64
CA ILE A 145 9.58 46.76 24.50
C ILE A 145 8.91 45.65 23.68
N THR A 146 8.44 45.95 22.48
CA THR A 146 7.96 44.92 21.55
C THR A 146 9.14 44.46 20.70
N GLU A 147 9.61 43.22 20.91
CA GLU A 147 10.58 42.58 20.02
C GLU A 147 9.83 41.92 18.85
N GLN A 148 9.94 42.49 17.65
CA GLN A 148 9.52 41.82 16.42
C GLN A 148 10.74 41.23 15.73
N THR A 149 10.79 39.90 15.63
CA THR A 149 11.79 39.17 14.85
C THR A 149 11.24 38.94 13.45
N MET A 150 11.83 39.58 12.44
CA MET A 150 11.62 39.21 11.05
C MET A 150 12.76 38.30 10.60
N GLU A 151 12.43 37.08 10.19
CA GLU A 151 13.37 36.15 9.56
C GLU A 151 13.36 36.39 8.04
N GLN A 152 14.51 36.75 7.47
CA GLN A 152 14.72 36.74 6.03
C GLN A 152 15.47 35.46 5.64
N SER A 153 14.77 34.57 4.93
CA SER A 153 15.35 33.44 4.22
C SER A 153 15.65 33.85 2.78
N GLU A 154 16.93 33.90 2.40
CA GLU A 154 17.29 33.99 0.98
C GLU A 154 17.31 32.59 0.38
N GLU A 155 16.44 32.40 -0.58
CA GLU A 155 16.44 31.24 -1.45
C GLU A 155 17.38 31.53 -2.61
N TYR A 156 18.43 30.73 -2.81
CA TYR A 156 19.33 30.81 -3.98
C TYR A 156 18.62 30.58 -5.35
N ALA A 157 17.28 30.60 -5.38
CA ALA A 157 16.45 30.29 -6.54
C ALA A 157 15.40 31.38 -6.87
N LYS A 158 15.52 32.62 -6.36
CA LYS A 158 14.63 33.70 -6.83
C LYS A 158 14.88 34.02 -8.31
N LYS A 159 13.81 33.96 -9.09
CA LYS A 159 13.72 34.33 -10.51
C LYS A 159 14.28 35.75 -10.69
N PRO A 160 15.17 36.03 -11.66
CA PRO A 160 15.58 37.40 -11.93
C PRO A 160 14.36 38.20 -12.40
N ASN A 161 14.14 39.37 -11.81
CA ASN A 161 12.98 40.25 -12.06
C ASN A 161 12.85 40.76 -13.52
N ALA A 162 13.73 40.32 -14.45
CA ALA A 162 13.84 40.81 -15.82
C ALA A 162 13.59 39.75 -16.91
N ALA A 163 13.17 38.53 -16.56
CA ALA A 163 12.88 37.50 -17.58
C ALA A 163 11.41 37.57 -18.04
N HIS A 164 11.19 38.00 -19.28
CA HIS A 164 9.87 38.09 -19.95
C HIS A 164 9.27 36.70 -20.31
N PHE A 165 9.85 35.61 -19.81
CA PHE A 165 9.42 34.22 -20.01
C PHE A 165 9.29 33.48 -18.67
N ASP A 166 8.24 32.68 -18.54
CA ASP A 166 8.05 31.76 -17.42
C ASP A 166 8.96 30.54 -17.54
N THR A 167 10.23 30.70 -17.14
CA THR A 167 11.16 29.58 -17.00
C THR A 167 10.98 28.90 -15.64
N PHE A 168 10.96 27.57 -15.65
CA PHE A 168 10.84 26.70 -14.47
C PHE A 168 11.97 26.98 -13.46
N SER A 169 11.66 27.20 -12.17
CA SER A 169 12.72 27.40 -11.17
C SER A 169 13.43 26.08 -10.83
N LYS A 170 14.65 26.16 -10.27
CA LYS A 170 15.37 24.95 -9.78
C LYS A 170 14.57 24.21 -8.71
N ARG A 171 13.83 24.94 -7.87
CA ARG A 171 12.96 24.34 -6.84
C ARG A 171 11.77 23.65 -7.46
N ASP A 172 11.12 24.26 -8.46
CA ASP A 172 10.01 23.63 -9.17
C ASP A 172 10.45 22.35 -9.86
N GLY A 173 11.66 22.35 -10.46
CA GLY A 173 12.27 21.14 -11.02
C GLY A 173 12.54 20.06 -9.96
N ALA A 174 13.04 20.43 -8.79
CA ALA A 174 13.27 19.50 -7.69
C ALA A 174 11.97 18.90 -7.13
N VAL A 175 10.90 19.70 -7.03
CA VAL A 175 9.56 19.22 -6.61
C VAL A 175 8.96 18.31 -7.68
N ALA A 176 9.09 18.65 -8.97
CA ALA A 176 8.66 17.77 -10.06
C ALA A 176 9.38 16.43 -10.02
N LEU A 177 10.68 16.42 -9.71
CA LEU A 177 11.47 15.20 -9.53
C LEU A 177 10.97 14.36 -8.35
N GLN A 178 10.62 14.97 -7.21
CA GLN A 178 10.03 14.27 -6.07
C GLN A 178 8.71 13.59 -6.44
N ILE A 179 7.83 14.32 -7.11
CA ILE A 179 6.52 13.81 -7.55
C ILE A 179 6.72 12.63 -8.50
N SER A 180 7.62 12.77 -9.48
CA SER A 180 7.99 11.69 -10.40
C SER A 180 8.54 10.47 -9.64
N ALA A 181 9.42 10.69 -8.67
CA ALA A 181 9.99 9.63 -7.85
C ALA A 181 8.91 8.85 -7.08
N ILE A 182 7.91 9.54 -6.53
CA ILE A 182 6.77 8.90 -5.85
C ILE A 182 6.00 7.99 -6.80
N TYR A 183 5.65 8.46 -8.01
CA TYR A 183 4.99 7.61 -9.00
C TYR A 183 5.84 6.39 -9.37
N ASN A 184 7.16 6.57 -9.50
CA ASN A 184 8.10 5.49 -9.81
C ASN A 184 8.32 4.51 -8.64
N LEU A 185 7.88 4.81 -7.42
CA LEU A 185 7.82 3.82 -6.33
C LEU A 185 6.64 2.84 -6.47
N LEU A 186 5.66 3.13 -7.33
CA LEU A 186 4.47 2.29 -7.49
C LEU A 186 4.81 0.83 -7.85
N PRO A 187 5.68 0.53 -8.83
CA PRO A 187 6.02 -0.85 -9.17
C PRO A 187 6.75 -1.58 -8.02
N PHE A 188 7.59 -0.86 -7.25
CA PHE A 188 8.22 -1.41 -6.05
C PHE A 188 7.18 -1.75 -4.97
N PHE A 189 6.22 -0.85 -4.73
CA PHE A 189 5.15 -1.07 -3.76
C PHE A 189 4.23 -2.22 -4.17
N ARG A 190 3.96 -2.39 -5.47
CA ARG A 190 3.18 -3.50 -6.04
C ARG A 190 3.90 -4.84 -6.03
N GLY A 191 5.24 -4.85 -5.93
CA GLY A 191 6.06 -6.06 -5.96
C GLY A 191 6.57 -6.43 -7.36
N ASP A 192 6.43 -5.54 -8.35
CA ASP A 192 6.85 -5.80 -9.74
C ASP A 192 8.38 -6.03 -9.85
N TYR A 193 9.14 -5.41 -8.93
CA TYR A 193 10.60 -5.57 -8.82
C TYR A 193 11.05 -6.54 -7.71
N GLY A 194 10.11 -7.24 -7.07
CA GLY A 194 10.36 -8.23 -6.03
C GLY A 194 9.71 -7.90 -4.68
N GLU A 195 9.28 -8.94 -3.95
CA GLU A 195 8.57 -8.81 -2.66
C GLU A 195 9.39 -8.10 -1.58
N SER A 196 10.73 -8.22 -1.61
CA SER A 196 11.61 -7.59 -0.63
C SER A 196 11.53 -6.06 -0.62
N PHE A 197 11.14 -5.43 -1.74
CA PHE A 197 11.05 -3.97 -1.85
C PHE A 197 9.71 -3.39 -1.41
N ARG A 198 8.66 -4.20 -1.30
CA ARG A 198 7.31 -3.68 -1.06
C ARG A 198 7.17 -3.00 0.30
N ARG A 199 7.69 -3.65 1.36
CA ARG A 199 7.68 -3.10 2.73
C ARG A 199 8.52 -1.81 2.83
N PRO A 200 9.77 -1.75 2.32
CA PRO A 200 10.53 -0.51 2.23
C PRO A 200 9.80 0.61 1.48
N ALA A 201 9.24 0.32 0.30
CA ALA A 201 8.48 1.28 -0.49
C ALA A 201 7.28 1.82 0.29
N PHE A 202 6.52 0.93 0.94
CA PHE A 202 5.39 1.33 1.77
C PHE A 202 5.81 2.22 2.96
N ASN A 203 6.89 1.84 3.66
CA ASN A 203 7.42 2.65 4.76
C ASN A 203 7.83 4.04 4.30
N LEU A 204 8.50 4.15 3.16
CA LEU A 204 8.90 5.43 2.58
C LEU A 204 7.69 6.30 2.23
N LEU A 205 6.68 5.74 1.55
CA LEU A 205 5.44 6.44 1.18
C LEU A 205 4.66 6.91 2.42
N LYS A 206 4.48 6.03 3.41
CA LYS A 206 3.86 6.33 4.71
C LYS A 206 4.58 7.49 5.40
N SER A 207 5.91 7.43 5.45
CA SER A 207 6.74 8.42 6.14
C SER A 207 6.70 9.76 5.41
N ALA A 208 6.74 9.76 4.08
CA ALA A 208 6.60 10.96 3.26
C ALA A 208 5.23 11.63 3.48
N TRP A 209 4.15 10.85 3.51
CA TRP A 209 2.82 11.37 3.85
C TRP A 209 2.77 11.99 5.25
N GLN A 210 3.27 11.27 6.26
CA GLN A 210 3.27 11.75 7.62
C GLN A 210 4.12 13.02 7.78
N ALA A 211 5.31 13.07 7.18
CA ALA A 211 6.18 14.23 7.18
C ALA A 211 5.51 15.46 6.55
N MET A 212 4.82 15.27 5.42
CA MET A 212 4.07 16.32 4.74
C MET A 212 2.95 16.92 5.61
N GLN A 213 2.37 16.15 6.54
CA GLN A 213 1.29 16.61 7.42
C GLN A 213 1.77 17.03 8.82
N GLN A 214 3.01 16.69 9.19
CA GLN A 214 3.51 16.76 10.57
C GLN A 214 3.36 18.13 11.23
N ASP A 215 3.64 19.22 10.51
CA ASP A 215 3.56 20.57 11.07
C ASP A 215 2.14 20.97 11.44
N SER A 216 1.17 20.57 10.63
CA SER A 216 -0.25 20.80 10.90
C SER A 216 -0.73 19.93 12.07
N LEU A 217 -0.27 18.68 12.14
CA LEU A 217 -0.63 17.75 13.22
C LEU A 217 -0.08 18.19 14.58
N LYS A 218 1.17 18.65 14.65
CA LYS A 218 1.77 19.21 15.89
C LYS A 218 0.98 20.42 16.39
N LYS A 219 0.61 21.33 15.49
CA LYS A 219 -0.22 22.49 15.84
C LYS A 219 -1.60 22.07 16.35
N PHE A 220 -2.16 20.98 15.81
CA PHE A 220 -3.46 20.46 16.26
C PHE A 220 -3.44 20.00 17.72
N GLU A 221 -2.32 19.44 18.19
CA GLU A 221 -2.18 18.92 19.56
C GLU A 221 -2.00 20.01 20.61
N ASN A 222 -1.37 21.13 20.24
CA ASN A 222 -1.02 22.21 21.16
C ASN A 222 -2.12 23.27 21.33
N ILE A 223 -3.26 23.15 20.65
CA ILE A 223 -4.28 24.22 20.58
C ILE A 223 -5.57 23.85 21.34
N GLY A 224 -5.98 24.79 22.20
CA GLY A 224 -7.23 24.75 22.97
C GLY A 224 -8.45 25.38 22.29
N LEU A 225 -8.29 26.23 21.26
CA LEU A 225 -9.38 27.00 20.66
C LEU A 225 -9.95 26.36 19.38
N HIS A 226 -11.28 26.46 19.18
CA HIS A 226 -12.01 25.82 18.09
C HIS A 226 -11.72 26.44 16.70
N TYR A 227 -11.59 27.77 16.60
CA TYR A 227 -11.36 28.47 15.31
C TYR A 227 -10.03 28.05 14.65
N GLU A 228 -8.97 27.99 15.44
CA GLU A 228 -7.63 27.58 14.99
C GLU A 228 -7.61 26.12 14.49
N ARG A 229 -8.45 25.25 15.04
CA ARG A 229 -8.58 23.86 14.56
C ARG A 229 -9.15 23.80 13.15
N VAL A 230 -10.14 24.62 12.80
CA VAL A 230 -10.71 24.65 11.44
C VAL A 230 -9.63 25.01 10.41
N GLU A 231 -8.82 26.00 10.73
CA GLU A 231 -7.72 26.45 9.87
C GLU A 231 -6.64 25.38 9.70
N ILE A 232 -6.33 24.62 10.75
CA ILE A 232 -5.40 23.48 10.67
C ILE A 232 -5.95 22.37 9.77
N ILE A 233 -7.24 22.01 9.93
CA ILE A 233 -7.87 20.99 9.07
C ILE A 233 -7.88 21.45 7.61
N ARG A 234 -8.12 22.73 7.35
CA ARG A 234 -8.01 23.32 6.01
C ARG A 234 -6.60 23.18 5.44
N LYS A 235 -5.56 23.37 6.25
CA LYS A 235 -4.16 23.16 5.85
C LYS A 235 -3.85 21.69 5.56
N LEU A 236 -4.32 20.75 6.39
CA LEU A 236 -4.17 19.31 6.14
C LEU A 236 -4.74 18.91 4.78
N ARG A 237 -5.98 19.34 4.48
CA ARG A 237 -6.65 19.06 3.21
C ARG A 237 -5.96 19.74 2.03
N LYS A 238 -5.59 21.02 2.15
CA LYS A 238 -4.84 21.73 1.10
C LYS A 238 -3.50 21.06 0.79
N SER A 239 -2.82 20.55 1.81
CA SER A 239 -1.57 19.79 1.65
C SER A 239 -1.81 18.46 0.92
N ALA A 240 -2.87 17.73 1.28
CA ALA A 240 -3.29 16.50 0.60
C ALA A 240 -3.71 16.71 -0.86
N GLU A 241 -4.26 17.87 -1.20
CA GLU A 241 -4.68 18.24 -2.57
C GLU A 241 -3.55 18.86 -3.40
N SER A 242 -2.37 19.09 -2.81
CA SER A 242 -1.19 19.51 -3.57
C SER A 242 -0.75 18.42 -4.56
N PRO A 243 0.02 18.73 -5.62
CA PRO A 243 0.52 17.72 -6.55
C PRO A 243 1.27 16.57 -5.86
N MET A 244 2.02 16.88 -4.80
CA MET A 244 2.70 15.90 -3.96
C MET A 244 1.71 15.01 -3.20
N GLY A 245 0.71 15.61 -2.57
CA GLY A 245 -0.33 14.89 -1.83
C GLY A 245 -1.18 14.01 -2.74
N VAL A 246 -1.51 14.47 -3.94
CA VAL A 246 -2.22 13.68 -4.95
C VAL A 246 -1.37 12.48 -5.39
N ALA A 247 -0.08 12.66 -5.63
CA ALA A 247 0.83 11.57 -6.00
C ALA A 247 0.96 10.53 -4.88
N LEU A 248 1.19 10.97 -3.64
CA LEU A 248 1.26 10.06 -2.49
C LEU A 248 -0.07 9.32 -2.26
N THR A 249 -1.20 10.02 -2.37
CA THR A 249 -2.54 9.42 -2.24
C THR A 249 -2.74 8.36 -3.33
N HIS A 250 -2.38 8.67 -4.58
CA HIS A 250 -2.51 7.74 -5.70
C HIS A 250 -1.69 6.46 -5.47
N VAL A 251 -0.43 6.60 -5.04
CA VAL A 251 0.46 5.45 -4.86
C VAL A 251 0.11 4.64 -3.61
N LEU A 252 -0.18 5.29 -2.47
CA LEU A 252 -0.61 4.61 -1.24
C LEU A 252 -1.94 3.87 -1.41
N LEU A 253 -2.90 4.46 -2.12
CA LEU A 253 -4.20 3.86 -2.41
C LEU A 253 -4.23 3.09 -3.74
N SER A 254 -3.06 2.70 -4.25
CA SER A 254 -2.98 1.91 -5.47
C SER A 254 -3.49 0.49 -5.26
N LEU A 255 -3.98 -0.12 -6.35
CA LEU A 255 -4.32 -1.53 -6.37
C LEU A 255 -3.07 -2.39 -6.58
N ASN A 256 -3.16 -3.66 -6.19
CA ASN A 256 -2.16 -4.68 -6.49
C ASN A 256 -1.94 -4.85 -8.01
N ARG A 257 -0.93 -5.63 -8.39
CA ARG A 257 -0.54 -5.86 -9.80
C ARG A 257 -1.71 -6.27 -10.72
N ASN A 258 -2.68 -7.01 -10.19
CA ASN A 258 -3.84 -7.52 -10.93
C ASN A 258 -5.02 -6.55 -10.94
N ASN A 259 -4.91 -5.37 -10.31
CA ASN A 259 -5.97 -4.38 -10.15
C ASN A 259 -7.24 -4.92 -9.47
N THR A 260 -7.10 -5.91 -8.58
CA THR A 260 -8.24 -6.59 -7.94
C THR A 260 -8.49 -6.15 -6.50
N LYS A 261 -7.45 -5.75 -5.78
CA LYS A 261 -7.55 -5.33 -4.37
C LYS A 261 -6.60 -4.18 -4.05
N LEU A 262 -6.97 -3.38 -3.05
CA LEU A 262 -6.11 -2.35 -2.48
C LEU A 262 -4.79 -2.97 -1.99
N ASN A 263 -3.66 -2.37 -2.38
CA ASN A 263 -2.33 -2.91 -2.09
C ASN A 263 -2.02 -2.89 -0.57
N LEU A 264 -2.55 -1.92 0.18
CA LEU A 264 -2.41 -1.84 1.64
C LEU A 264 -2.91 -3.09 2.39
N ARG A 265 -3.82 -3.87 1.78
CA ARG A 265 -4.34 -5.10 2.38
C ARG A 265 -3.27 -6.18 2.57
N ASP A 266 -2.14 -6.07 1.88
CA ASP A 266 -1.03 -7.01 1.98
C ASP A 266 -0.08 -6.68 3.16
N PHE A 267 -0.35 -5.62 3.94
CA PHE A 267 0.47 -5.18 5.08
C PHE A 267 -0.34 -5.01 6.38
N PRO A 268 -1.15 -5.99 6.80
CA PRO A 268 -2.08 -5.84 7.93
C PRO A 268 -1.39 -5.42 9.25
N GLU A 269 -0.15 -5.84 9.47
CA GLU A 269 0.64 -5.51 10.66
C GLU A 269 1.15 -4.07 10.68
N MET A 270 1.10 -3.37 9.56
CA MET A 270 1.58 -1.99 9.41
C MET A 270 0.46 -0.95 9.37
N LEU A 271 -0.80 -1.39 9.38
CA LEU A 271 -1.98 -0.55 9.33
C LEU A 271 -2.40 0.07 10.68
N PRO A 272 -2.19 -0.60 11.84
CA PRO A 272 -2.45 0.03 13.12
C PRO A 272 -1.61 1.31 13.29
N ASN A 273 -2.23 2.38 13.79
CA ASN A 273 -1.65 3.71 13.96
C ASN A 273 -1.15 4.39 12.67
N ILE A 274 -1.58 3.93 11.48
CA ILE A 274 -1.23 4.59 10.23
C ILE A 274 -1.75 6.03 10.21
N CYS A 275 -0.93 6.97 9.76
CA CYS A 275 -1.33 8.35 9.56
C CYS A 275 -1.88 8.56 8.14
N LEU A 276 -3.17 8.84 8.03
CA LEU A 276 -3.89 9.18 6.80
C LEU A 276 -4.61 10.54 6.95
N ALA A 277 -4.13 11.38 7.87
CA ALA A 277 -4.71 12.68 8.15
C ALA A 277 -4.75 13.56 6.90
N GLY A 278 -5.88 14.22 6.68
CA GLY A 278 -6.15 15.05 5.51
C GLY A 278 -6.33 14.29 4.19
N MET A 279 -6.07 12.98 4.12
CA MET A 279 -6.08 12.22 2.87
C MET A 279 -7.46 12.26 2.21
N ASN A 280 -7.48 12.45 0.90
CA ASN A 280 -8.71 12.55 0.13
C ASN A 280 -8.93 11.28 -0.72
N PHE A 281 -9.79 10.39 -0.23
CA PHE A 281 -10.17 9.15 -0.93
C PHE A 281 -11.12 9.41 -2.11
N SER A 282 -11.73 10.60 -2.16
CA SER A 282 -12.68 11.01 -3.20
C SER A 282 -12.00 11.53 -4.47
N LEU A 283 -10.66 11.66 -4.49
CA LEU A 283 -9.92 12.06 -5.69
C LEU A 283 -10.21 11.14 -6.88
N SER A 284 -10.25 11.71 -8.09
CA SER A 284 -10.52 10.98 -9.34
C SER A 284 -9.48 9.89 -9.64
N VAL A 285 -8.24 10.08 -9.17
CA VAL A 285 -7.14 9.12 -9.31
C VAL A 285 -7.27 7.89 -8.40
N VAL A 286 -8.19 7.93 -7.42
CA VAL A 286 -8.44 6.83 -6.47
C VAL A 286 -9.59 5.97 -6.99
N SER A 287 -9.29 4.71 -7.32
CA SER A 287 -10.30 3.74 -7.76
C SER A 287 -11.35 3.48 -6.69
N LYS A 288 -12.60 3.20 -7.09
CA LYS A 288 -13.65 2.76 -6.16
C LYS A 288 -13.25 1.51 -5.37
N THR A 289 -12.50 0.59 -5.97
CA THR A 289 -11.97 -0.60 -5.31
C THR A 289 -10.98 -0.25 -4.20
N ALA A 290 -10.22 0.85 -4.34
CA ALA A 290 -9.28 1.31 -3.33
C ALA A 290 -9.96 1.96 -2.11
N ARG A 291 -11.24 2.32 -2.23
CA ARG A 291 -12.08 2.82 -1.13
C ARG A 291 -12.66 1.69 -0.27
N ASP A 292 -12.19 0.46 -0.46
CA ASP A 292 -12.57 -0.68 0.33
C ASP A 292 -11.54 -0.98 1.42
N LEU A 293 -11.80 -0.47 2.62
CA LEU A 293 -11.04 -0.70 3.85
C LEU A 293 -11.75 -1.69 4.80
N SER A 294 -12.73 -2.46 4.30
CA SER A 294 -13.46 -3.46 5.07
C SER A 294 -12.54 -4.54 5.62
N ASP A 295 -12.86 -5.06 6.80
CA ASP A 295 -12.17 -6.16 7.49
C ASP A 295 -10.70 -5.85 7.86
N LEU A 296 -10.24 -4.60 7.73
CA LEU A 296 -8.89 -4.20 8.09
C LEU A 296 -8.75 -3.88 9.57
N ASN A 297 -7.57 -4.17 10.12
CA ASN A 297 -7.18 -3.63 11.41
C ASN A 297 -6.55 -2.24 11.23
N LEU A 298 -7.30 -1.22 11.60
CA LEU A 298 -6.95 0.20 11.55
C LEU A 298 -7.03 0.81 12.96
N ASP A 299 -6.77 0.00 14.00
CA ASP A 299 -6.73 0.46 15.38
C ASP A 299 -5.72 1.61 15.52
N GLY A 300 -6.16 2.70 16.15
CA GLY A 300 -5.37 3.91 16.35
C GLY A 300 -5.05 4.71 15.08
N ALA A 301 -5.56 4.32 13.91
CA ALA A 301 -5.32 5.04 12.66
C ALA A 301 -5.78 6.50 12.76
N ASP A 302 -5.00 7.40 12.18
CA ASP A 302 -5.26 8.84 12.20
C ASP A 302 -5.87 9.30 10.88
N PHE A 303 -7.16 9.60 10.91
CA PHE A 303 -7.98 10.12 9.83
C PHE A 303 -8.38 11.59 10.06
N ARG A 304 -7.67 12.34 10.92
CA ARG A 304 -7.98 13.75 11.20
C ARG A 304 -8.14 14.54 9.91
N GLY A 305 -9.31 15.14 9.71
CA GLY A 305 -9.58 15.96 8.52
C GLY A 305 -9.64 15.22 7.19
N ALA A 306 -9.53 13.89 7.15
CA ALA A 306 -9.59 13.10 5.93
C ALA A 306 -10.95 13.23 5.23
N ILE A 307 -10.97 13.04 3.92
CA ILE A 307 -12.19 12.95 3.10
C ILE A 307 -12.35 11.48 2.72
N LEU A 308 -13.34 10.83 3.32
CA LEU A 308 -13.59 9.39 3.31
C LEU A 308 -14.97 9.07 2.71
N ASP A 309 -15.46 9.91 1.81
CA ASP A 309 -16.80 9.74 1.24
C ASP A 309 -16.90 8.39 0.53
N GLN A 310 -18.00 7.68 0.80
CA GLN A 310 -18.30 6.36 0.25
C GLN A 310 -17.21 5.30 0.52
N VAL A 311 -16.32 5.53 1.48
CA VAL A 311 -15.35 4.53 1.94
C VAL A 311 -16.05 3.45 2.75
N LYS A 312 -15.66 2.21 2.49
CA LYS A 312 -16.15 0.99 3.14
C LYS A 312 -15.22 0.59 4.28
N PHE A 313 -15.74 0.51 5.50
CA PHE A 313 -15.08 0.14 6.75
C PHE A 313 -15.84 -1.02 7.45
N GLN A 314 -16.60 -1.81 6.70
CA GLN A 314 -17.41 -2.91 7.23
C GLN A 314 -16.52 -3.87 8.02
N ASN A 315 -16.96 -4.27 9.22
CA ASN A 315 -16.22 -5.15 10.14
C ASN A 315 -14.81 -4.69 10.56
N SER A 316 -14.35 -3.49 10.16
CA SER A 316 -12.98 -3.05 10.43
C SER A 316 -12.75 -2.80 11.92
N GLN A 317 -11.52 -3.05 12.39
CA GLN A 317 -11.11 -2.65 13.74
C GLN A 317 -10.60 -1.20 13.68
N LEU A 318 -11.23 -0.33 14.44
CA LEU A 318 -10.97 1.12 14.47
C LEU A 318 -10.90 1.60 15.93
N CYS A 319 -10.49 0.73 16.85
CA CYS A 319 -10.37 1.07 18.27
C CYS A 319 -9.38 2.24 18.40
N LYS A 320 -9.76 3.28 19.13
CA LYS A 320 -8.95 4.50 19.32
C LYS A 320 -8.59 5.26 18.03
N ALA A 321 -9.18 4.92 16.88
CA ALA A 321 -8.96 5.65 15.64
C ALA A 321 -9.40 7.12 15.78
N ASN A 322 -8.69 8.03 15.10
CA ASN A 322 -8.94 9.46 15.18
C ASN A 322 -9.59 9.98 13.90
N PHE A 323 -10.90 10.21 13.93
CA PHE A 323 -11.71 10.78 12.86
C PHE A 323 -12.08 12.25 13.12
N GLN A 324 -11.36 12.98 13.98
CA GLN A 324 -11.73 14.36 14.29
C GLN A 324 -11.75 15.22 13.03
N ASN A 325 -12.87 15.92 12.80
CA ASN A 325 -13.11 16.73 11.61
C ASN A 325 -13.04 15.97 10.26
N ALA A 326 -13.07 14.64 10.28
CA ALA A 326 -13.14 13.84 9.06
C ALA A 326 -14.50 13.99 8.38
N GLN A 327 -14.53 13.82 7.06
CA GLN A 327 -15.75 13.76 6.26
C GLN A 327 -15.99 12.32 5.83
N LEU A 328 -17.17 11.78 6.13
CA LEU A 328 -17.55 10.39 5.88
C LEU A 328 -18.89 10.32 5.15
N PHE A 329 -19.14 11.17 4.14
CA PHE A 329 -20.45 11.18 3.48
C PHE A 329 -20.75 9.81 2.85
N GLU A 330 -21.88 9.20 3.20
CA GLU A 330 -22.30 7.88 2.69
C GLU A 330 -21.28 6.74 2.90
N SER A 331 -20.33 6.88 3.84
CA SER A 331 -19.43 5.79 4.19
C SER A 331 -20.18 4.64 4.85
N ASN A 332 -19.63 3.43 4.78
CA ASN A 332 -20.20 2.26 5.45
C ASN A 332 -19.29 1.82 6.60
N LEU A 333 -19.80 1.92 7.83
CA LEU A 333 -19.16 1.53 9.08
C LEU A 333 -19.92 0.37 9.76
N GLN A 334 -20.74 -0.37 9.01
CA GLN A 334 -21.50 -1.50 9.54
C GLN A 334 -20.56 -2.44 10.30
N THR A 335 -21.01 -2.86 11.49
CA THR A 335 -20.31 -3.79 12.41
C THR A 335 -18.88 -3.39 12.80
N ALA A 336 -18.39 -2.22 12.39
CA ALA A 336 -17.05 -1.74 12.70
C ALA A 336 -16.87 -1.49 14.20
N ASN A 337 -15.64 -1.64 14.68
CA ASN A 337 -15.30 -1.46 16.08
C ASN A 337 -14.67 -0.08 16.32
N LEU A 338 -15.48 0.91 16.73
CA LEU A 338 -15.05 2.28 17.03
C LEU A 338 -14.91 2.54 18.54
N LYS A 339 -14.61 1.51 19.34
CA LYS A 339 -14.39 1.69 20.78
C LYS A 339 -13.30 2.73 21.05
N TRP A 340 -13.59 3.69 21.92
CA TRP A 340 -12.68 4.81 22.24
C TRP A 340 -12.24 5.68 21.04
N ALA A 341 -12.88 5.56 19.87
CA ALA A 341 -12.55 6.38 18.71
C ALA A 341 -12.91 7.85 18.96
N ARG A 342 -12.20 8.75 18.28
CA ARG A 342 -12.44 10.20 18.36
C ARG A 342 -13.13 10.67 17.09
N LEU A 343 -14.40 11.02 17.16
CA LEU A 343 -15.23 11.53 16.06
C LEU A 343 -15.65 12.98 16.30
N ASP A 344 -14.94 13.72 17.16
CA ASP A 344 -15.28 15.11 17.46
C ASP A 344 -15.30 15.95 16.17
N ASN A 345 -16.39 16.69 15.96
CA ASN A 345 -16.62 17.52 14.76
C ASN A 345 -16.64 16.74 13.43
N ALA A 346 -16.74 15.41 13.45
CA ALA A 346 -16.84 14.61 12.23
C ALA A 346 -18.16 14.87 11.48
N TYR A 347 -18.09 14.79 10.15
CA TYR A 347 -19.23 14.96 9.25
C TYR A 347 -19.70 13.57 8.82
N LEU A 348 -20.74 13.04 9.47
CA LEU A 348 -21.21 11.66 9.33
C LEU A 348 -22.51 11.57 8.51
N TRP A 349 -22.71 12.42 7.51
CA TRP A 349 -23.99 12.45 6.79
C TRP A 349 -24.26 11.14 6.04
N ALA A 350 -25.43 10.54 6.30
CA ALA A 350 -25.91 9.30 5.68
C ALA A 350 -24.96 8.10 5.82
N VAL A 351 -24.14 8.08 6.87
CA VAL A 351 -23.26 6.93 7.16
C VAL A 351 -24.08 5.72 7.59
N ASP A 352 -23.74 4.55 7.07
CA ASP A 352 -24.27 3.28 7.57
C ASP A 352 -23.50 2.85 8.81
N MET A 353 -24.11 2.94 10.00
CA MET A 353 -23.48 2.59 11.29
C MET A 353 -24.22 1.42 11.96
N GLU A 354 -24.89 0.56 11.19
CA GLU A 354 -25.65 -0.55 11.74
C GLU A 354 -24.71 -1.55 12.44
N GLY A 355 -24.95 -1.84 13.72
CA GLY A 355 -24.11 -2.74 14.51
C GLY A 355 -22.73 -2.20 14.88
N THR A 356 -22.37 -0.98 14.48
CA THR A 356 -21.11 -0.33 14.87
C THR A 356 -20.99 -0.21 16.40
N LYS A 357 -19.82 -0.54 16.93
CA LYS A 357 -19.52 -0.45 18.38
C LYS A 357 -18.97 0.93 18.71
N LEU A 358 -19.76 1.75 19.40
CA LEU A 358 -19.40 3.13 19.79
C LEU A 358 -19.02 3.26 21.28
N THR A 359 -18.78 2.15 21.99
CA THR A 359 -18.52 2.19 23.44
C THR A 359 -17.36 3.12 23.76
N ALA A 360 -17.63 4.11 24.60
CA ALA A 360 -16.68 5.14 25.02
C ALA A 360 -16.07 5.98 23.87
N ALA A 361 -16.72 6.05 22.70
CA ALA A 361 -16.32 6.94 21.61
C ALA A 361 -16.67 8.42 21.93
N TYR A 362 -15.90 9.36 21.37
CA TYR A 362 -16.13 10.80 21.52
C TYR A 362 -16.79 11.36 20.28
N LEU A 363 -18.01 11.90 20.39
CA LEU A 363 -18.74 12.46 19.24
C LEU A 363 -19.12 13.94 19.44
N ASN A 364 -18.35 14.71 20.22
CA ASN A 364 -18.68 16.10 20.47
C ASN A 364 -18.81 16.88 19.16
N ASN A 365 -19.89 17.64 18.97
CA ASN A 365 -20.19 18.39 17.74
C ASN A 365 -20.25 17.55 16.45
N ALA A 366 -20.32 16.21 16.54
CA ALA A 366 -20.42 15.36 15.35
C ALA A 366 -21.76 15.57 14.64
N LYS A 367 -21.77 15.57 13.31
CA LYS A 367 -22.99 15.75 12.50
C LYS A 367 -23.53 14.39 12.06
N LEU A 368 -24.49 13.85 12.80
CA LEU A 368 -25.04 12.50 12.66
C LEU A 368 -26.29 12.45 11.76
N PHE A 369 -26.37 13.35 10.79
CA PHE A 369 -27.56 13.49 9.95
C PHE A 369 -27.80 12.25 9.11
N LYS A 370 -29.00 11.68 9.18
CA LYS A 370 -29.43 10.53 8.39
C LYS A 370 -28.62 9.23 8.61
N CYS A 371 -27.72 9.15 9.58
CA CYS A 371 -26.95 7.93 9.85
C CYS A 371 -27.84 6.73 10.20
N LYS A 372 -27.48 5.53 9.77
CA LYS A 372 -28.15 4.30 10.23
C LYS A 372 -27.57 3.86 11.58
N LEU A 373 -28.11 4.37 12.68
CA LEU A 373 -27.79 3.95 14.05
C LEU A 373 -29.02 4.12 14.94
N ASN A 374 -29.05 3.41 16.07
CA ASN A 374 -30.11 3.53 17.06
C ASN A 374 -29.62 4.15 18.37
N TRP A 375 -30.56 4.48 19.27
CA TRP A 375 -30.23 5.07 20.56
C TRP A 375 -29.35 4.16 21.43
N ARG A 376 -29.55 2.84 21.37
CA ARG A 376 -28.78 1.87 22.18
C ARG A 376 -27.29 1.90 21.83
N GLN A 377 -26.94 2.07 20.57
CA GLN A 377 -25.56 2.27 20.15
C GLN A 377 -25.03 3.62 20.65
N LEU A 378 -25.79 4.71 20.40
CA LEU A 378 -25.34 6.08 20.67
C LEU A 378 -25.12 6.34 22.17
N LYS A 379 -25.98 5.84 23.05
CA LYS A 379 -25.89 6.04 24.50
C LYS A 379 -24.65 5.41 25.15
N THR A 380 -23.97 4.49 24.46
CA THR A 380 -22.72 3.88 24.95
C THR A 380 -21.49 4.74 24.73
N SER A 381 -21.63 5.83 23.97
CA SER A 381 -20.56 6.78 23.69
C SER A 381 -20.10 7.48 24.96
N ARG A 382 -18.83 7.90 25.01
CA ARG A 382 -18.28 8.64 26.15
C ARG A 382 -18.87 10.03 26.25
N ASN A 383 -19.06 10.69 25.11
CA ASN A 383 -19.59 12.04 25.05
C ASN A 383 -20.32 12.33 23.73
N LEU A 384 -21.41 13.08 23.82
CA LEU A 384 -22.31 13.51 22.74
C LEU A 384 -22.54 15.02 22.75
N LEU A 385 -21.80 15.81 23.55
CA LEU A 385 -22.02 17.26 23.69
C LEU A 385 -22.12 17.93 22.32
N PHE A 386 -23.25 18.58 22.08
CA PHE A 386 -23.54 19.36 20.89
C PHE A 386 -23.52 18.58 19.57
N ALA A 387 -23.51 17.24 19.62
CA ALA A 387 -23.66 16.43 18.43
C ALA A 387 -25.06 16.66 17.83
N LYS A 388 -25.14 16.66 16.50
CA LYS A 388 -26.31 17.13 15.76
C LYS A 388 -27.03 15.98 15.09
N ILE A 389 -28.33 15.89 15.32
CA ILE A 389 -29.22 14.94 14.65
C ILE A 389 -30.33 15.70 13.94
N THR A 390 -31.03 15.05 13.00
CA THR A 390 -32.26 15.65 12.45
C THR A 390 -33.46 15.24 13.28
N VAL A 391 -34.55 16.03 13.20
CA VAL A 391 -35.85 15.65 13.77
C VAL A 391 -36.30 14.29 13.23
N TYR A 392 -36.03 13.99 11.96
CA TYR A 392 -36.31 12.68 11.37
C TYR A 392 -35.54 11.55 12.07
N ASP A 393 -34.24 11.75 12.32
CA ASP A 393 -33.40 10.78 13.01
C ASP A 393 -33.91 10.52 14.43
N PHE A 394 -34.26 11.58 15.16
CA PHE A 394 -34.85 11.46 16.48
C PHE A 394 -36.11 10.58 16.45
N ILE A 395 -37.08 10.93 15.61
CA ILE A 395 -38.39 10.25 15.54
C ILE A 395 -38.26 8.78 15.16
N LYS A 396 -37.44 8.48 14.17
CA LYS A 396 -37.40 7.16 13.54
C LYS A 396 -36.44 6.20 14.23
N LYS A 397 -35.34 6.71 14.77
CA LYS A 397 -34.20 5.87 15.18
C LYS A 397 -33.89 5.96 16.67
N ILE A 398 -34.26 7.06 17.32
CA ILE A 398 -33.90 7.31 18.72
C ILE A 398 -35.12 7.17 19.63
N TYR A 399 -36.21 7.88 19.34
CA TYR A 399 -37.41 7.91 20.16
C TYR A 399 -37.98 6.52 20.49
N PRO A 400 -38.05 5.54 19.57
CA PRO A 400 -38.57 4.21 19.90
C PRO A 400 -37.81 3.50 21.04
N ASP A 401 -36.51 3.76 21.17
CA ASP A 401 -35.62 3.17 22.18
C ASP A 401 -35.38 4.07 23.40
N TRP A 402 -35.49 5.40 23.24
CA TRP A 402 -35.27 6.37 24.31
C TRP A 402 -36.54 6.63 25.14
N LYS A 403 -37.72 6.49 24.53
CA LYS A 403 -39.00 6.78 25.19
C LYS A 403 -39.15 5.99 26.50
N THR A 404 -39.80 6.60 27.47
CA THR A 404 -40.21 5.93 28.71
C THR A 404 -41.43 5.05 28.46
N GLU A 405 -41.71 4.11 29.37
CA GLU A 405 -42.87 3.20 29.24
C GLU A 405 -44.21 3.96 29.15
N ASN A 406 -44.29 5.13 29.80
CA ASN A 406 -45.47 5.98 29.81
C ASN A 406 -45.57 6.91 28.59
N ASP A 407 -44.55 6.96 27.73
CA ASP A 407 -44.56 7.83 26.56
C ASP A 407 -45.38 7.21 25.41
N PHE A 408 -46.35 7.97 24.90
CA PHE A 408 -47.19 7.58 23.76
C PHE A 408 -46.38 7.38 22.48
N MET A 409 -46.98 6.69 21.51
CA MET A 409 -46.41 6.62 20.16
C MET A 409 -46.28 8.02 19.56
N TRP A 410 -45.14 8.33 18.93
CA TRP A 410 -44.84 9.67 18.40
C TRP A 410 -45.97 10.26 17.54
N LYS A 411 -46.67 9.41 16.76
CA LYS A 411 -47.80 9.82 15.92
C LYS A 411 -48.97 10.40 16.73
N GLY A 412 -49.20 9.92 17.95
CA GLY A 412 -50.30 10.35 18.83
C GLY A 412 -50.06 11.64 19.60
N LEU A 413 -48.82 12.14 19.65
CA LEU A 413 -48.49 13.35 20.40
C LEU A 413 -48.92 14.63 19.67
N ALA A 414 -49.45 15.60 20.42
CA ALA A 414 -49.70 16.95 19.94
C ALA A 414 -48.39 17.69 19.63
N LYS A 415 -48.44 18.77 18.83
CA LYS A 415 -47.25 19.53 18.42
C LYS A 415 -46.49 20.13 19.61
N SER A 416 -47.21 20.63 20.62
CA SER A 416 -46.63 21.19 21.85
C SER A 416 -45.91 20.11 22.67
N GLU A 417 -46.49 18.92 22.79
CA GLU A 417 -45.90 17.78 23.49
C GLU A 417 -44.65 17.27 22.78
N LYS A 418 -44.70 17.12 21.44
CA LYS A 418 -43.53 16.76 20.63
C LYS A 418 -42.33 17.67 20.89
N ARG A 419 -42.56 18.99 21.00
CA ARG A 419 -41.49 19.95 21.32
C ARG A 419 -40.94 19.74 22.73
N LYS A 420 -41.80 19.54 23.73
CA LYS A 420 -41.36 19.27 25.10
C LYS A 420 -40.53 17.99 25.19
N VAL A 421 -40.95 16.93 24.51
CA VAL A 421 -40.24 15.65 24.44
C VAL A 421 -38.85 15.82 23.80
N MET A 422 -38.75 16.53 22.67
CA MET A 422 -37.47 16.81 22.03
C MET A 422 -36.57 17.68 22.91
N GLN A 423 -37.12 18.72 23.56
CA GLN A 423 -36.35 19.58 24.46
C GLN A 423 -35.78 18.78 25.63
N ARG A 424 -36.61 17.96 26.28
CA ARG A 424 -36.17 17.07 27.36
C ARG A 424 -35.06 16.12 26.89
N PHE A 425 -35.19 15.54 25.70
CA PHE A 425 -34.14 14.71 25.12
C PHE A 425 -32.83 15.49 24.95
N CYS A 426 -32.88 16.71 24.39
CA CYS A 426 -31.71 17.57 24.25
C CYS A 426 -31.08 17.92 25.60
N ASP A 427 -31.89 18.26 26.61
CA ASP A 427 -31.42 18.63 27.95
C ASP A 427 -30.73 17.45 28.66
N GLU A 428 -31.28 16.22 28.54
CA GLU A 428 -30.73 15.01 29.16
C GLU A 428 -29.45 14.53 28.46
N THR A 429 -29.35 14.69 27.14
CA THR A 429 -28.31 14.05 26.32
C THR A 429 -27.26 15.01 25.80
N ASN A 430 -27.52 16.32 25.88
CA ASN A 430 -26.77 17.41 25.25
C ASN A 430 -26.68 17.34 23.71
N LEU A 431 -27.54 16.55 23.07
CA LEU A 431 -27.70 16.53 21.61
C LEU A 431 -28.50 17.75 21.13
N ILE A 432 -28.25 18.19 19.89
CA ILE A 432 -28.95 19.32 19.24
C ILE A 432 -29.70 18.88 17.99
#